data_AF-A0A8T4RU42-F1
#
_entry.id   AF-A0A8T4RU42-F1
#
_cell.length_a   1.000
_cell.length_b   1.000
_cell.length_c   1.000
_cell.angle_alpha   90.00
_cell.angle_beta   90.00
_cell.angle_gamma   90.00
#
_symmetry.space_group_name_H-M   'P 1'
#
loop_
_entity.id
_entity.type
_entity.pdbx_description
1 polymer ?
#
loop_
_entity_poly.entity_id
_entity_poly.type
_entity_poly.pdbx_seq_one_letter_code
_entity_poly.pdbx_strand_id
1 'polypeptide(L)'
;MKKIMFFAIFAVMLVQLSSPAFAQENDDPAVFGLEIEKLLNLGSGFLAAGLFAVTAAAYRKKKNKRLLYVGAAFLIFSLKGFLTSIELFGLDVPWIDPAASLLNFAILLSFFFGIMRK
;
A
#
# COMPACT_ATOMS: atom_id res chain seq x y z
N MET A 1 -16.01 6.34 -26.16
CA MET A 1 -15.99 6.70 -24.73
C MET A 1 -14.79 6.14 -23.96
N LYS A 2 -14.47 4.83 -24.01
CA LYS A 2 -13.31 4.27 -23.28
C LYS A 2 -11.94 4.88 -23.64
N LYS A 3 -11.69 5.21 -24.91
CA LYS A 3 -10.44 5.82 -25.38
C LYS A 3 -10.25 7.26 -24.87
N ILE A 4 -11.34 8.01 -24.75
CA ILE A 4 -11.33 9.41 -24.25
C ILE A 4 -11.06 9.42 -22.74
N MET A 5 -11.66 8.47 -22.00
CA MET A 5 -11.41 8.32 -20.56
C MET A 5 -9.95 7.93 -20.26
N PHE A 6 -9.37 7.04 -21.07
CA PHE A 6 -7.95 6.68 -20.96
C PHE A 6 -7.03 7.88 -21.24
N PHE A 7 -7.35 8.67 -22.28
CA PHE A 7 -6.57 9.85 -22.63
C PHE A 7 -6.66 10.95 -21.56
N ALA A 8 -7.82 11.11 -20.92
CA ALA A 8 -8.00 12.04 -19.81
C ALA A 8 -7.18 11.64 -18.58
N ILE A 9 -7.16 10.34 -18.22
CA ILE A 9 -6.34 9.84 -17.11
C ILE A 9 -4.85 10.02 -17.41
N PHE A 10 -4.43 9.71 -18.63
CA PHE A 10 -3.03 9.88 -19.07
C PHE A 10 -2.58 11.35 -19.05
N ALA A 11 -3.46 12.27 -19.50
CA ALA A 11 -3.21 13.70 -19.45
C ALA A 11 -3.10 14.22 -18.00
N VAL A 12 -3.95 13.73 -17.09
CA VAL A 12 -3.87 14.06 -15.65
C VAL A 12 -2.55 13.56 -15.04
N MET A 13 -2.06 12.37 -15.41
CA MET A 13 -0.77 11.87 -14.96
C MET A 13 0.41 12.67 -15.53
N LEU A 14 0.33 13.15 -16.78
CA LEU A 14 1.36 14.00 -17.40
C LEU A 14 1.47 15.38 -16.74
N VAL A 15 0.35 15.96 -16.32
CA VAL A 15 0.35 17.25 -15.59
C VAL A 15 1.02 17.11 -14.21
N GLN A 16 0.95 15.93 -13.58
CA GLN A 16 1.62 15.64 -12.32
C GLN A 16 3.15 15.48 -12.48
N LEU A 17 3.63 15.12 -13.68
CA LEU A 17 5.07 14.99 -13.99
C LEU A 17 5.76 16.35 -14.22
N SER A 18 4.99 17.41 -14.49
CA SER A 18 5.51 18.77 -14.74
C SER A 18 5.61 19.65 -13.51
N SER A 19 5.31 19.14 -12.32
CA SER A 19 5.60 19.89 -11.09
C SER A 19 7.11 20.13 -11.02
N PRO A 20 7.60 21.38 -10.98
CA PRO A 20 9.01 21.62 -10.68
C PRO A 20 9.27 20.96 -9.33
N ALA A 21 10.22 20.03 -9.30
CA ALA A 21 10.70 19.43 -8.08
C ALA A 21 11.35 20.55 -7.26
N PHE A 22 10.54 21.25 -6.47
CA PHE A 22 11.02 22.04 -5.36
C PHE A 22 11.67 21.04 -4.41
N ALA A 23 13.00 20.92 -4.49
CA ALA A 23 13.82 20.34 -3.45
C ALA A 23 13.78 21.29 -2.25
N GLN A 24 12.62 21.34 -1.61
CA GLN A 24 12.46 21.90 -0.29
C GLN A 24 12.76 20.75 0.65
N GLU A 25 13.88 20.85 1.38
CA GLU A 25 14.15 20.08 2.60
C GLU A 25 13.07 20.50 3.62
N ASN A 26 11.84 20.06 3.38
CA ASN A 26 10.79 20.16 4.36
C ASN A 26 11.07 19.03 5.35
N ASP A 27 11.33 19.40 6.60
CA ASP A 27 11.09 18.49 7.71
C ASP A 27 9.76 17.78 7.45
N ASP A 28 9.78 16.44 7.48
CA ASP A 28 8.59 15.66 7.22
C ASP A 28 7.45 16.18 8.09
N PRO A 29 6.23 16.34 7.52
CA PRO A 29 5.13 16.95 8.24
C PRO A 29 4.85 16.10 9.49
N ALA A 30 5.18 16.68 10.65
CA ALA A 30 5.08 16.05 11.94
C ALA A 30 3.89 16.63 12.72
N VAL A 31 3.09 15.75 13.31
CA VAL A 31 1.97 16.12 14.20
C VAL A 31 2.27 15.49 15.56
N PHE A 32 2.40 16.33 16.60
CA PHE A 32 2.85 15.92 17.93
C PHE A 32 4.25 15.26 17.98
N GLY A 33 5.15 15.63 17.04
CA GLY A 33 6.49 15.02 16.95
C GLY A 33 6.50 13.61 16.34
N LEU A 34 5.36 13.15 15.81
CA LEU A 34 5.25 11.92 15.04
C LEU A 34 5.08 12.27 13.56
N GLU A 35 5.89 11.64 12.71
CA GLU A 35 5.77 11.75 11.26
C GLU A 35 4.39 11.26 10.80
N ILE A 36 3.65 12.13 10.09
CA ILE A 36 2.29 11.82 9.61
C ILE A 36 2.30 10.59 8.69
N GLU A 37 3.34 10.42 7.87
CA GLU A 37 3.48 9.27 6.99
C GLU A 37 3.46 7.95 7.77
N LYS A 38 4.23 7.86 8.85
CA LYS A 38 4.30 6.66 9.70
C LYS A 38 2.97 6.38 10.39
N LEU A 39 2.27 7.41 10.87
CA LEU A 39 0.92 7.30 11.43
C LEU A 39 -0.10 6.79 10.40
N LEU A 40 -0.05 7.31 9.18
CA LEU A 40 -0.89 6.86 8.07
C LEU A 40 -0.56 5.41 7.68
N ASN A 41 0.72 5.05 7.65
CA ASN A 41 1.15 3.66 7.39
C ASN A 41 0.59 2.71 8.46
N LEU A 42 0.66 3.07 9.74
CA LEU A 42 0.06 2.29 10.84
C LEU A 42 -1.46 2.15 10.66
N GLY A 43 -2.16 3.25 10.43
CA GLY A 43 -3.61 3.26 10.22
C GLY A 43 -4.02 2.43 9.00
N SER A 44 -3.28 2.53 7.90
CA SER A 44 -3.48 1.72 6.71
C SER A 44 -3.26 0.23 6.97
N GLY A 45 -2.31 -0.13 7.84
CA GLY A 45 -2.05 -1.50 8.27
C GLY A 45 -3.22 -2.12 9.05
N PHE A 46 -3.88 -1.35 9.91
CA PHE A 46 -5.11 -1.77 10.60
C PHE A 46 -6.29 -1.95 9.64
N LEU A 47 -6.48 -1.00 8.71
CA LEU A 47 -7.51 -1.12 7.67
C LEU A 47 -7.29 -2.37 6.80
N ALA A 48 -6.04 -2.63 6.43
CA ALA A 48 -5.63 -3.82 5.69
C ALA A 48 -5.93 -5.12 6.44
N ALA A 49 -5.69 -5.16 7.76
CA ALA A 49 -6.05 -6.30 8.61
C ALA A 49 -7.57 -6.55 8.59
N GLY A 50 -8.36 -5.49 8.69
CA GLY A 50 -9.82 -5.57 8.58
C GLY A 50 -10.27 -6.11 7.22
N LEU A 51 -9.69 -5.60 6.13
CA LEU A 51 -9.96 -6.07 4.77
C LEU A 51 -9.54 -7.52 4.57
N PHE A 52 -8.42 -7.95 5.16
CA PHE A 52 -8.01 -9.34 5.16
C PHE A 52 -9.05 -10.22 5.85
N ALA A 53 -9.53 -9.83 7.04
CA ALA A 53 -10.55 -10.59 7.77
C ALA A 53 -11.85 -10.75 6.96
N VAL A 54 -12.33 -9.66 6.35
CA VAL A 54 -13.53 -9.67 5.49
C VAL A 54 -13.30 -10.54 4.25
N THR A 55 -12.14 -10.40 3.60
CA THR A 55 -11.79 -11.18 2.40
C THR A 55 -11.64 -12.67 2.71
N ALA A 56 -11.03 -13.01 3.85
CA ALA A 56 -10.91 -14.39 4.32
C ALA A 56 -12.29 -14.99 4.63
N ALA A 57 -13.18 -14.23 5.28
CA ALA A 57 -14.56 -14.66 5.51
C ALA A 57 -15.32 -14.88 4.19
N ALA A 58 -15.15 -13.99 3.20
CA ALA A 58 -15.74 -14.14 1.87
C ALA A 58 -15.17 -15.35 1.12
N TYR A 59 -13.86 -15.62 1.25
CA TYR A 59 -13.21 -16.78 0.65
C TYR A 59 -13.78 -18.09 1.19
N ARG A 60 -14.01 -18.19 2.51
CA ARG A 60 -14.63 -19.39 3.12
C ARG A 60 -15.98 -19.72 2.50
N LYS A 61 -16.77 -18.70 2.13
CA LYS A 61 -18.10 -18.88 1.52
C LYS A 61 -18.05 -19.21 0.02
N LYS A 62 -17.21 -18.51 -0.76
CA LYS A 62 -17.19 -18.64 -2.23
C LYS A 62 -16.13 -19.62 -2.78
N LYS A 63 -15.12 -19.99 -1.98
CA LYS A 63 -13.95 -20.81 -2.39
C LYS A 63 -13.26 -20.36 -3.70
N ASN A 64 -13.40 -19.09 -4.06
CA ASN A 64 -12.78 -18.56 -5.28
C ASN A 64 -11.30 -18.25 -5.02
N LYS A 65 -10.41 -18.88 -5.80
CA LYS A 65 -8.95 -18.70 -5.69
C LYS A 65 -8.51 -17.25 -5.82
N ARG A 66 -9.23 -16.42 -6.58
CA ARG A 66 -8.98 -14.97 -6.69
C ARG A 66 -9.04 -14.27 -5.34
N LEU A 67 -9.99 -14.64 -4.47
CA LEU A 67 -10.14 -14.03 -3.14
C LEU A 67 -8.98 -14.39 -2.22
N LEU A 68 -8.32 -15.54 -2.40
CA LEU A 68 -7.11 -15.88 -1.63
C LEU A 68 -5.97 -14.92 -1.93
N TYR A 69 -5.71 -14.65 -3.21
CA TYR A 69 -4.62 -13.76 -3.62
C TYR A 69 -4.86 -12.32 -3.17
N VAL A 70 -6.11 -11.84 -3.27
CA VAL A 70 -6.49 -10.52 -2.76
C VAL A 70 -6.37 -10.48 -1.23
N GLY A 71 -6.77 -11.54 -0.53
CA GLY A 71 -6.60 -11.66 0.92
C GLY A 71 -5.12 -11.65 1.32
N ALA A 72 -4.28 -12.43 0.62
CA ALA A 72 -2.85 -12.45 0.84
C ALA A 72 -2.22 -11.06 0.65
N ALA A 73 -2.64 -10.32 -0.38
CA ALA A 73 -2.19 -8.94 -0.59
C ALA A 73 -2.54 -8.03 0.60
N PHE A 74 -3.77 -8.11 1.13
CA PHE A 74 -4.16 -7.33 2.32
C PHE A 74 -3.40 -7.74 3.57
N LEU A 75 -3.11 -9.04 3.74
CA LEU A 75 -2.31 -9.52 4.85
C LEU A 75 -0.88 -8.97 4.78
N ILE A 76 -0.23 -9.07 3.62
CA ILE A 76 1.14 -8.55 3.40
C ILE A 76 1.17 -7.04 3.60
N PHE A 77 0.15 -6.31 3.13
CA PHE A 77 0.02 -4.87 3.33
C PHE A 77 -0.15 -4.50 4.80
N SER A 78 -0.92 -5.29 5.56
CA SER A 78 -1.03 -5.13 7.00
C SER A 78 0.32 -5.31 7.70
N LEU A 79 1.05 -6.39 7.37
CA LEU A 79 2.39 -6.65 7.91
C LEU A 79 3.36 -5.51 7.58
N LYS A 80 3.33 -4.98 6.35
CA LYS A 80 4.14 -3.83 5.95
C LYS A 80 3.83 -2.62 6.84
N GLY A 81 2.55 -2.29 7.03
CA GLY A 81 2.13 -1.18 7.88
C GLY A 81 2.70 -1.30 9.29
N PHE A 82 2.57 -2.47 9.91
CA PHE A 82 3.17 -2.74 11.22
C PHE A 82 4.70 -2.64 11.21
N LEU A 83 5.37 -3.16 10.18
CA LEU A 83 6.83 -3.12 10.06
C LEU A 83 7.35 -1.68 10.01
N THR A 84 6.75 -0.83 9.16
CA THR A 84 7.11 0.60 9.05
C THR A 84 6.73 1.41 10.30
N SER A 85 5.78 0.90 11.10
CA SER A 85 5.38 1.57 12.34
C SER A 85 6.37 1.35 13.49
N ILE A 86 7.31 0.41 13.36
CA ILE A 86 8.35 0.18 14.37
C ILE A 86 9.25 1.42 14.51
N GLU A 87 9.45 2.18 13.43
CA GLU A 87 10.21 3.44 13.43
C GLU A 87 9.55 4.52 14.29
N LEU A 88 8.22 4.47 14.52
CA LEU A 88 7.53 5.38 15.46
C LEU A 88 8.00 5.19 16.90
N PHE A 89 8.52 4.02 17.25
CA PHE A 89 9.05 3.73 18.59
C PHE A 89 10.52 4.14 18.74
N GLY A 90 11.10 4.81 17.74
CA GLY A 90 12.51 5.25 17.74
C GLY A 90 13.49 4.12 17.40
N LEU A 91 13.00 3.01 16.86
CA LEU A 91 13.82 1.92 16.35
C LEU A 91 14.10 2.15 14.87
N ASP A 92 15.15 2.91 14.59
CA ASP A 92 15.64 3.14 13.24
C ASP A 92 16.46 1.92 12.79
N VAL A 93 15.81 1.02 12.04
CA VAL A 93 16.42 -0.23 11.59
C VAL A 93 16.63 -0.14 10.07
N PRO A 94 17.89 -0.15 9.57
CA PRO A 94 18.19 0.11 8.16
C PRO A 94 17.63 -0.95 7.19
N TRP A 95 17.12 -2.07 7.71
CA TRP A 95 16.47 -3.12 6.92
C TRP A 95 14.97 -2.92 6.72
N ILE A 96 14.34 -1.92 7.36
CA ILE A 96 12.90 -1.67 7.24
C ILE A 96 12.55 -1.18 5.84
N ASP A 97 13.26 -0.19 5.28
CA ASP A 97 12.95 0.33 3.93
C ASP A 97 13.06 -0.73 2.81
N PRO A 98 14.15 -1.53 2.74
CA PRO A 98 14.24 -2.61 1.76
C PRO A 98 13.15 -3.67 1.99
N ALA A 99 12.83 -4.00 3.24
CA ALA A 99 11.78 -4.97 3.55
C ALA A 99 10.39 -4.45 3.17
N ALA A 100 10.09 -3.18 3.44
CA ALA A 100 8.83 -2.53 3.06
C ALA A 100 8.65 -2.49 1.53
N SER A 101 9.74 -2.23 0.81
CA SER A 101 9.79 -2.27 -0.66
C SER A 101 9.57 -3.69 -1.21
N LEU A 102 10.18 -4.70 -0.59
CA LEU A 102 9.96 -6.10 -0.93
C LEU A 102 8.50 -6.54 -0.67
N LEU A 103 7.90 -6.10 0.43
CA LEU A 103 6.49 -6.36 0.74
C LEU A 103 5.56 -5.68 -0.28
N ASN A 104 5.85 -4.43 -0.69
CA ASN A 104 5.15 -3.76 -1.78
C ASN A 104 5.18 -4.59 -3.07
N PHE A 105 6.35 -5.11 -3.43
CA PHE A 105 6.48 -5.99 -4.59
C PHE A 105 5.66 -7.27 -4.44
N ALA A 106 5.67 -7.91 -3.27
CA ALA A 106 4.88 -9.10 -2.99
C ALA A 106 3.36 -8.86 -3.03
N ILE A 107 2.91 -7.66 -2.64
CA ILE A 107 1.50 -7.22 -2.75
C ILE A 107 1.09 -7.13 -4.22
N LEU A 108 1.89 -6.45 -5.04
CA LEU A 108 1.67 -6.34 -6.49
C LEU A 108 1.63 -7.72 -7.15
N LEU A 109 2.57 -8.59 -6.78
CA LEU A 109 2.63 -9.96 -7.28
C LEU A 109 1.36 -10.75 -6.91
N SER A 110 0.88 -10.58 -5.68
CA SER A 110 -0.38 -11.20 -5.22
C SER A 110 -1.57 -10.71 -6.02
N PHE A 111 -1.71 -9.41 -6.26
CA PHE A 111 -2.77 -8.88 -7.10
C PHE A 111 -2.68 -9.37 -8.54
N PHE A 112 -1.48 -9.41 -9.11
CA PHE A 112 -1.25 -9.93 -10.46
C PHE A 112 -1.72 -11.38 -10.60
N PHE A 113 -1.29 -12.27 -9.69
CA PHE A 113 -1.76 -13.67 -9.70
C PHE A 113 -3.25 -13.80 -9.44
N GLY A 114 -3.81 -12.95 -8.57
CA GLY A 114 -5.24 -12.90 -8.31
C GLY A 114 -6.07 -12.55 -9.54
N ILE A 115 -5.55 -11.69 -10.43
CA ILE A 115 -6.22 -11.33 -11.69
C ILE A 115 -6.05 -12.43 -12.74
N MET A 116 -4.88 -13.06 -12.83
CA MET A 116 -4.61 -14.11 -13.82
C MET A 116 -5.42 -15.39 -13.55
N ARG A 117 -5.71 -15.68 -12.28
CA ARG A 117 -6.54 -16.83 -11.88
C ARG A 117 -8.03 -16.43 -11.98
N LYS A 118 -8.70 -16.87 -13.04
CA LYS A 118 -10.17 -16.81 -13.17
C LYS A 118 -10.86 -17.68 -12.12
#